data_AF-A0A5J4RZD4-F1
#
_entry.id   AF-A0A5J4RZD4-F1
#
_cell.length_a   1.000
_cell.length_b   1.000
_cell.length_c   1.000
_cell.angle_alpha   90.00
_cell.angle_beta   90.00
_cell.angle_gamma   90.00
#
_symmetry.space_group_name_H-M   'P 1'
#
loop_
_entity.id
_entity.type
_entity.pdbx_description
1 polymer ?
#
loop_
_entity_poly.entity_id
_entity_poly.type
_entity_poly.pdbx_seq_one_letter_code
_entity_poly.pdbx_strand_id
1 'polypeptide(L)'
;RKELEYRHTPVNINTRYHQTTAQDARSLKETGIRPGNQGIAGGGIYFALNRADTERKAHQKGVILECQVDVGRSKIMKEREPQLTGEELKMQGFDSVYFPANYMNVRLNFPEYVIYNPARVKNIQQA
;
A
#
# COMPACT_ATOMS: atom_id res chain seq x y z
N ARG A 1 -4.00 -4.33 -35.22
CA ARG A 1 -2.81 -4.09 -34.38
C ARG A 1 -3.09 -2.78 -33.63
N LYS A 2 -3.70 -2.82 -32.44
CA LYS A 2 -3.97 -1.60 -31.67
C LYS A 2 -2.69 -1.23 -30.94
N GLU A 3 -2.13 -0.08 -31.26
CA GLU A 3 -1.08 0.53 -30.45
C GLU A 3 -1.60 0.67 -29.03
N LEU A 4 -0.97 -0.03 -28.09
CA LEU A 4 -1.17 0.20 -26.68
C LEU A 4 -0.64 1.61 -26.43
N GLU A 5 -1.54 2.61 -26.37
CA GLU A 5 -1.20 3.94 -25.88
C GLU A 5 -0.40 3.76 -24.59
N TYR A 6 0.86 4.20 -24.62
CA TYR A 6 1.71 4.28 -23.45
C TYR A 6 1.09 5.31 -22.52
N ARG A 7 0.14 4.86 -21.68
CA ARG A 7 -0.47 5.69 -20.66
C ARG A 7 0.64 6.10 -19.72
N HIS A 8 1.01 7.38 -19.76
CA HIS A 8 1.89 7.96 -18.76
C HIS A 8 1.27 7.70 -17.39
N THR A 9 1.89 6.82 -16.61
CA THR A 9 1.50 6.54 -15.24
C THR A 9 1.79 7.80 -14.43
N PRO A 10 0.79 8.44 -13.81
CA PRO A 10 1.05 9.61 -12.99
C PRO A 10 1.89 9.17 -11.81
N VAL A 11 2.91 9.97 -11.49
CA VAL A 11 3.75 9.78 -10.31
C VAL A 11 3.14 10.58 -9.17
N ASN A 12 2.82 9.91 -8.07
CA ASN A 12 2.26 10.53 -6.87
C ASN A 12 2.94 9.94 -5.63
N ILE A 13 4.12 10.48 -5.30
CA ILE A 13 4.95 9.96 -4.21
C ILE A 13 4.54 10.60 -2.89
N ASN A 14 4.26 9.77 -1.90
CA ASN A 14 3.86 10.19 -0.57
C ASN A 14 4.64 9.45 0.51
N THR A 15 4.89 10.13 1.63
CA THR A 15 5.37 9.51 2.86
C THR A 15 4.29 8.62 3.48
N ARG A 16 4.64 7.37 3.77
CA ARG A 16 3.76 6.38 4.37
C ARG A 16 4.49 5.53 5.40
N TYR A 17 3.75 4.87 6.28
CA TYR A 17 4.33 4.14 7.41
C TYR A 17 3.99 2.66 7.39
N HIS A 18 4.98 1.84 7.71
CA HIS A 18 4.84 0.39 7.84
C HIS A 18 5.59 -0.05 9.11
N GLN A 19 4.97 -0.84 9.97
CA GLN A 19 5.60 -1.30 11.21
C GLN A 19 5.81 -2.82 11.17
N THR A 20 6.99 -3.23 11.62
CA THR A 20 7.44 -4.62 11.60
C THR A 20 8.47 -4.86 12.72
N THR A 21 9.06 -6.05 12.79
CA THR A 21 10.13 -6.35 13.75
C THR A 21 11.44 -5.65 13.36
N ALA A 22 12.37 -5.50 14.31
CA ALA A 22 13.70 -4.93 14.02
C ALA A 22 14.52 -5.77 13.03
N GLN A 23 14.35 -7.10 13.04
CA GLN A 23 15.02 -8.00 12.11
C GLN A 23 14.48 -7.82 10.69
N ASP A 24 13.16 -7.81 10.54
CA ASP A 24 12.51 -7.61 9.26
C ASP A 24 12.79 -6.21 8.71
N ALA A 25 12.78 -5.18 9.56
CA ALA A 25 13.12 -3.82 9.16
C ALA A 25 14.51 -3.71 8.50
N ARG A 26 15.50 -4.48 8.96
CA ARG A 26 16.83 -4.54 8.30
C ARG A 26 16.72 -5.19 6.93
N SER A 27 16.09 -6.36 6.86
CA SER A 27 15.89 -7.11 5.61
C SER A 27 15.11 -6.31 4.56
N LEU A 28 14.04 -5.61 4.96
CA LEU A 28 13.20 -4.81 4.07
C LEU A 28 13.94 -3.60 3.48
N LYS A 29 14.86 -2.99 4.24
CA LYS A 29 15.70 -1.89 3.73
C LYS A 29 16.69 -2.37 2.68
N GLU A 30 17.17 -3.60 2.78
CA GLU A 30 18.13 -4.20 1.84
C GLU A 30 17.44 -4.80 0.61
N THR A 31 16.30 -5.47 0.81
CA THR A 31 15.66 -6.31 -0.22
C THR A 31 14.35 -5.74 -0.76
N GLY A 32 13.84 -4.67 -0.16
CA GLY A 32 12.54 -4.06 -0.48
C GLY A 32 11.35 -4.78 0.17
N ILE A 33 10.19 -4.11 0.18
CA ILE A 33 8.94 -4.66 0.71
C ILE A 33 8.21 -5.46 -0.36
N ARG A 34 7.73 -6.65 -0.01
CA ARG A 34 6.97 -7.54 -0.91
C ARG A 34 5.49 -7.56 -0.52
N PRO A 35 4.57 -7.79 -1.48
CA PRO A 35 3.16 -7.92 -1.17
C PRO A 35 2.91 -9.15 -0.32
N GLY A 36 1.96 -9.05 0.60
CA GLY A 36 1.42 -10.22 1.30
C GLY A 36 0.51 -11.04 0.39
N ASN A 37 -0.15 -12.04 0.97
CA ASN A 37 -1.11 -12.91 0.26
C ASN A 37 -2.57 -12.67 0.68
N GLN A 38 -2.82 -11.82 1.67
CA GLN A 38 -4.14 -11.58 2.25
C GLN A 38 -4.30 -10.11 2.69
N GLY A 39 -5.54 -9.71 2.94
CA GLY A 39 -5.90 -8.42 3.52
C GLY A 39 -7.27 -7.95 3.03
N ILE A 40 -7.69 -6.75 3.45
CA ILE A 40 -9.01 -6.21 3.12
C ILE A 40 -9.19 -5.85 1.63
N ALA A 41 -8.08 -5.75 0.89
CA ALA A 41 -8.03 -5.61 -0.56
C ALA A 41 -7.09 -6.66 -1.19
N GLY A 42 -7.04 -7.87 -0.61
CA GLY A 42 -6.19 -8.95 -1.11
C GLY A 42 -4.70 -8.76 -0.80
N GLY A 43 -3.87 -9.53 -1.51
CA GLY A 43 -2.42 -9.67 -1.27
C GLY A 43 -1.60 -8.47 -1.74
N GLY A 44 -1.68 -7.36 -0.99
CA GLY A 44 -0.94 -6.13 -1.26
C GLY A 44 0.09 -5.78 -0.19
N ILE A 45 0.74 -4.62 -0.35
CA ILE A 45 1.58 -3.97 0.66
C ILE A 45 0.77 -2.85 1.29
N TYR A 46 0.50 -2.97 2.59
CA TYR A 46 -0.36 -2.07 3.34
C TYR A 46 0.45 -0.99 4.06
N PHE A 47 -0.01 0.24 3.93
CA PHE A 47 0.65 1.43 4.41
C PHE A 47 -0.31 2.32 5.20
N ALA A 48 0.08 2.65 6.43
CA ALA A 48 -0.59 3.66 7.22
C ALA A 48 -0.23 5.08 6.74
N LEU A 49 -1.13 6.04 6.97
CA LEU A 49 -0.88 7.45 6.67
C LEU A 49 -0.01 8.11 7.74
N ASN A 50 -0.20 7.76 9.01
CA ASN A 50 0.55 8.33 10.13
C ASN A 50 1.30 7.25 10.91
N ARG A 51 2.42 7.63 11.54
CA ARG A 51 3.21 6.76 12.41
C ARG A 51 2.38 6.14 13.54
N ALA A 52 1.54 6.94 14.19
CA ALA A 52 0.68 6.48 15.29
C ALA A 52 -0.35 5.42 14.85
N ASP A 53 -0.78 5.46 13.58
CA ASP A 53 -1.80 4.53 13.07
C ASP A 53 -1.22 3.11 12.88
N THR A 54 0.11 2.95 12.85
CA THR A 54 0.72 1.62 12.69
C THR A 54 0.55 0.75 13.94
N GLU A 55 0.50 1.33 15.14
CA GLU A 55 0.49 0.59 16.41
C GLU A 55 -0.72 -0.35 16.56
N ARG A 56 -1.83 -0.01 15.90
CA ARG A 56 -3.07 -0.80 15.88
C ARG A 56 -3.24 -1.65 14.63
N LYS A 57 -2.44 -1.42 13.58
CA LYS A 57 -2.58 -2.07 12.27
C LYS A 57 -1.54 -3.16 12.05
N ALA A 58 -0.37 -3.04 12.64
CA ALA A 58 0.72 -3.94 12.37
C ALA A 58 0.55 -5.28 13.08
N HIS A 59 0.68 -6.37 12.33
CA HIS A 59 0.72 -7.73 12.87
C HIS A 59 1.97 -7.96 13.73
N GLN A 60 3.06 -7.26 13.40
CA GLN A 60 4.34 -7.30 14.11
C GLN A 60 4.68 -5.90 14.60
N LYS A 61 5.24 -5.82 15.81
CA LYS A 61 5.58 -4.54 16.45
C LYS A 61 7.08 -4.45 16.69
N GLY A 62 7.58 -3.22 16.78
CA GLY A 62 8.99 -2.93 16.99
C GLY A 62 9.40 -1.65 16.28
N VAL A 63 9.87 -1.78 15.04
CA VAL A 63 10.40 -0.67 14.25
C VAL A 63 9.33 -0.15 13.30
N ILE A 64 9.19 1.17 13.22
CA ILE A 64 8.37 1.83 12.22
C ILE A 64 9.28 2.30 11.09
N LEU A 65 8.93 1.92 9.88
CA LEU A 65 9.56 2.34 8.64
C LEU A 65 8.76 3.48 8.03
N GLU A 66 9.46 4.53 7.63
CA GLU A 66 8.96 5.56 6.74
C GLU A 66 9.31 5.20 5.30
N CYS A 67 8.31 5.18 4.44
CA CYS A 67 8.44 4.77 3.04
C CYS A 67 7.98 5.90 2.12
N GLN A 68 8.79 6.21 1.11
CA GLN A 68 8.33 7.04 -0.02
C GLN A 68 7.61 6.13 -1.01
N VAL A 69 6.30 6.26 -1.13
CA VAL A 69 5.45 5.35 -1.92
C VAL A 69 4.76 6.11 -3.05
N ASP A 70 4.99 5.68 -4.28
CA ASP A 70 4.29 6.15 -5.47
C ASP A 70 2.91 5.48 -5.61
N VAL A 71 1.86 6.16 -5.14
CA VAL A 71 0.49 5.63 -5.15
C VAL A 71 -0.20 5.76 -6.51
N GLY A 72 0.38 6.50 -7.46
CA GLY A 72 -0.20 6.73 -8.78
C GLY A 72 -1.68 7.15 -8.75
N ARG A 73 -2.49 6.52 -9.61
CA ARG A 73 -3.96 6.64 -9.56
C ARG A 73 -4.54 5.67 -8.54
N SER A 74 -5.14 6.19 -7.47
CA SER A 74 -5.73 5.35 -6.43
C SER A 74 -7.24 5.14 -6.63
N LYS A 75 -7.69 3.89 -6.59
CA LYS A 75 -9.13 3.56 -6.47
C LYS A 75 -9.57 3.83 -5.03
N ILE A 76 -10.57 4.68 -4.85
CA ILE A 76 -11.19 4.88 -3.53
C ILE A 76 -12.13 3.71 -3.26
N MET A 77 -11.84 2.96 -2.20
CA MET A 77 -12.60 1.76 -1.85
C MET A 77 -13.84 2.11 -1.05
N LYS A 78 -14.95 1.42 -1.36
CA LYS A 78 -16.27 1.58 -0.72
C LYS A 78 -16.68 0.37 0.12
N GLU A 79 -16.04 -0.76 -0.13
CA GLU A 79 -16.22 -2.04 0.55
C GLU A 79 -14.88 -2.80 0.60
N ARG A 80 -14.83 -3.89 1.37
CA ARG A 80 -13.66 -4.77 1.43
C ARG A 80 -13.72 -5.73 0.23
N GLU A 81 -12.63 -5.84 -0.50
CA GLU A 81 -12.49 -6.73 -1.65
C GLU A 81 -11.30 -7.69 -1.41
N PRO A 82 -11.42 -8.68 -0.50
CA PRO A 82 -10.29 -9.52 -0.08
C PRO A 82 -9.70 -10.41 -1.19
N GLN A 83 -10.38 -10.53 -2.33
CA GLN A 83 -9.91 -11.25 -3.51
C GLN A 83 -9.29 -10.33 -4.58
N LEU A 84 -9.27 -9.01 -4.36
CA LEU A 84 -8.73 -8.06 -5.34
C LEU A 84 -7.24 -8.32 -5.60
N THR A 85 -6.89 -8.41 -6.87
CA THR A 85 -5.52 -8.55 -7.33
C THR A 85 -4.98 -7.26 -7.95
N GLY A 86 -3.64 -7.13 -7.97
CA GLY A 86 -3.00 -6.02 -8.66
C GLY A 86 -3.25 -5.99 -10.17
N GLU A 87 -3.49 -7.14 -10.79
CA GLU A 87 -3.81 -7.24 -12.22
C GLU A 87 -5.21 -6.70 -12.51
N GLU A 88 -6.22 -7.10 -11.73
CA GLU A 88 -7.59 -6.57 -11.84
C GLU A 88 -7.61 -5.05 -11.61
N LEU A 89 -6.88 -4.57 -10.60
CA LEU A 89 -6.76 -3.14 -10.33
C LEU A 89 -6.14 -2.38 -11.51
N LYS A 90 -5.09 -2.95 -12.11
CA LYS A 90 -4.43 -2.38 -13.30
C LYS A 90 -5.36 -2.37 -14.51
N MET A 91 -6.15 -3.43 -14.73
CA MET A 91 -7.17 -3.47 -15.79
C MET A 91 -8.25 -2.41 -15.59
N GLN A 92 -8.60 -2.10 -14.33
CA GLN A 92 -9.50 -1.00 -13.97
C GLN A 92 -8.85 0.40 -14.16
N GLY A 93 -7.54 0.47 -14.47
CA GLY A 93 -6.82 1.72 -14.72
C GLY A 93 -6.23 2.37 -13.48
N PHE A 94 -6.13 1.63 -12.37
CA PHE A 94 -5.60 2.11 -11.09
C PHE A 94 -4.26 1.44 -10.74
N ASP A 95 -3.49 2.12 -9.90
CA ASP A 95 -2.15 1.75 -9.48
C ASP A 95 -2.10 1.30 -8.02
N SER A 96 -3.03 1.80 -7.22
CA SER A 96 -3.18 1.50 -5.80
C SER A 96 -4.66 1.56 -5.41
N VAL A 97 -4.97 1.09 -4.21
CA VAL A 97 -6.24 1.39 -3.55
C VAL A 97 -6.01 2.34 -2.37
N TYR A 98 -7.04 3.13 -2.07
CA TYR A 98 -7.10 3.97 -0.88
C TYR A 98 -8.36 3.64 -0.10
N PHE A 99 -8.19 3.35 1.18
CA PHE A 99 -9.28 3.19 2.12
C PHE A 99 -9.37 4.43 3.02
N PRO A 100 -10.44 5.24 2.90
CA PRO A 100 -10.71 6.29 3.87
C PRO A 100 -11.21 5.70 5.20
N ALA A 101 -10.96 6.41 6.30
CA ALA A 101 -11.55 6.06 7.58
C ALA A 101 -13.08 6.27 7.55
N ASN A 102 -13.82 5.38 8.20
CA ASN A 102 -15.28 5.46 8.39
C ASN A 102 -16.06 5.84 7.12
N TYR A 103 -15.80 5.18 5.99
CA TYR A 103 -16.42 5.52 4.72
C TYR A 103 -17.34 4.41 4.21
N MET A 104 -18.60 4.77 3.95
CA MET A 104 -19.64 3.86 3.46
C MET A 104 -19.70 2.54 4.26
N ASN A 105 -19.44 1.42 3.59
CA ASN A 105 -19.51 0.08 4.18
C ASN A 105 -18.16 -0.41 4.73
N VAL A 106 -17.13 0.45 4.71
CA VAL A 106 -15.82 0.17 5.30
C VAL A 106 -15.64 0.99 6.57
N ARG A 107 -15.81 0.30 7.71
CA ARG A 107 -15.38 0.82 9.00
C ARG A 107 -13.93 0.44 9.27
N LEU A 108 -13.05 1.40 9.01
CA LEU A 108 -11.66 1.37 9.46
C LEU A 108 -11.43 2.55 10.40
N ASN A 109 -10.71 2.29 11.49
CA ASN A 109 -10.38 3.32 12.46
C ASN A 109 -9.43 4.37 11.87
N PHE A 110 -8.59 3.97 10.89
CA PHE A 110 -7.60 4.85 10.28
C PHE A 110 -7.48 4.57 8.78
N PRO A 111 -7.21 5.60 7.95
CA PRO A 111 -7.05 5.43 6.51
C PRO A 111 -5.80 4.63 6.15
N GLU A 112 -5.76 4.04 4.96
CA GLU A 112 -4.59 3.32 4.45
C GLU A 112 -4.52 3.25 2.93
N TYR A 113 -3.30 3.11 2.42
CA TYR A 113 -3.02 2.79 1.03
C TYR A 113 -2.58 1.34 0.91
N VAL A 114 -2.94 0.72 -0.21
CA VAL A 114 -2.42 -0.60 -0.59
C VAL A 114 -1.89 -0.54 -2.02
N ILE A 115 -0.66 -1.00 -2.21
CA ILE A 115 -0.04 -1.16 -3.53
C ILE A 115 0.24 -2.64 -3.80
N TYR A 116 0.32 -3.02 -5.06
CA TYR A 116 0.57 -4.40 -5.49
C TYR A 116 1.89 -4.57 -6.24
N ASN A 117 2.51 -3.46 -6.67
CA ASN A 117 3.81 -3.44 -7.32
C ASN A 117 4.89 -2.89 -6.35
N PRO A 118 5.82 -3.74 -5.84
CA PRO A 118 6.92 -3.33 -4.97
C PRO A 118 7.78 -2.19 -5.51
N ALA A 119 7.95 -2.10 -6.83
CA ALA A 119 8.75 -1.04 -7.46
C ALA A 119 8.17 0.38 -7.26
N ARG A 120 6.96 0.48 -6.71
CA ARG A 120 6.34 1.76 -6.30
C ARG A 120 6.86 2.25 -4.94
N VAL A 121 7.53 1.42 -4.15
CA VAL A 121 8.28 1.86 -2.97
C VAL A 121 9.63 2.40 -3.45
N LYS A 122 9.85 3.71 -3.26
CA LYS A 122 11.01 4.44 -3.80
C LYS A 122 12.13 4.60 -2.80
N ASN A 123 11.79 4.67 -1.52
CA ASN A 123 12.75 4.75 -0.43
C ASN A 123 12.14 4.12 0.82
N ILE A 124 12.99 3.56 1.68
CA ILE A 124 12.63 2.99 2.97
C ILE A 124 13.67 3.45 3.98
N GLN A 125 13.23 4.11 5.03
CA GLN A 125 14.07 4.50 6.17
C GLN A 125 13.37 4.20 7.47
N GLN A 126 14.11 4.23 8.57
CA GLN A 126 13.50 4.15 9.89
C GLN A 126 12.89 5.51 10.25
N ALA A 127 11.66 5.49 10.77
CA ALA A 127 10.90 6.68 11.17
C ALA A 127 11.23 7.16 12.59
#